data_AF-A0A1G3TDJ4-F1
#
_entry.id   AF-A0A1G3TDJ4-F1
#
_cell.length_a   1.000
_cell.length_b   1.000
_cell.length_c   1.000
_cell.angle_alpha   90.00
_cell.angle_beta   90.00
_cell.angle_gamma   90.00
#
_symmetry.space_group_name_H-M   'P 1'
#
loop_
_entity.id
_entity.type
_entity.pdbx_description
1 polymer ?
#
loop_
_entity_poly.entity_id
_entity_poly.type
_entity_poly.pdbx_seq_one_letter_code
_entity_poly.pdbx_strand_id
1 'polypeptide(L)'
;MLIKILIIFSLFFCLSNLSADSFTKSATIKPELVQDGAQKEWCPVCGMSIEANYKTSHTSKINNHTNRQYCSMRCLAVDMQEYKINSNDVKVVDVVTQKLINAKSAFYVVGSDIKGTMSKVSKLAFSNKEAAEDFSIENGGEIVDFKTALKMAQDSLSSDIAMVDSKKNKQVYPMGEKIFEKKCKKEININAYLQINELKADIRDKKLCGELQESELQPLTLYLWEVKKFGDLKSIGDAISVNKDEKCPICGMFVYKYPKWAAQIFYKNSHLSFDGVKDMMKYYFTHKDAIAKILVSDYYSQKAIDAKKAYYVLGSDVYGPMGDELIPFVSESEAKTFSMDHKGLKILKFEDIKAKEVNKLDE
;
A
#
# COMPACT_ATOMS: atom_id res chain seq x y z
N MET A 1 70.08 47.75 24.45
CA MET A 1 69.10 47.12 25.36
C MET A 1 67.71 47.60 24.95
N LEU A 2 67.12 46.95 23.94
CA LEU A 2 65.82 47.29 23.34
C LEU A 2 64.80 46.25 23.79
N ILE A 3 63.78 46.65 24.55
CA ILE A 3 62.62 45.82 24.88
C ILE A 3 61.48 46.25 23.95
N LYS A 4 61.16 45.39 22.96
CA LYS A 4 59.96 45.51 22.12
C LYS A 4 58.79 44.89 22.87
N ILE A 5 57.77 45.71 23.14
CA ILE A 5 56.46 45.31 23.63
C ILE A 5 55.69 44.68 22.45
N LEU A 6 55.33 43.40 22.58
CA LEU A 6 54.46 42.70 21.63
C LEU A 6 53.06 42.61 22.24
N ILE A 7 52.14 43.45 21.76
CA ILE A 7 50.71 43.38 22.11
C ILE A 7 50.10 42.25 21.28
N ILE A 8 49.75 41.15 21.93
CA ILE A 8 48.98 40.04 21.34
C ILE A 8 47.50 40.38 21.50
N PHE A 9 46.86 40.74 20.38
CA PHE A 9 45.41 40.89 20.27
C PHE A 9 44.78 39.49 20.25
N SER A 10 44.30 38.99 21.39
CA SER A 10 43.53 37.74 21.44
C SER A 10 42.12 38.00 20.89
N LEU A 11 41.92 37.69 19.60
CA LEU A 11 40.61 37.62 18.99
C LEU A 11 39.82 36.48 19.67
N PHE A 12 38.93 36.83 20.58
CA PHE A 12 37.98 35.92 21.20
C PHE A 12 36.93 35.55 20.14
N PHE A 13 37.24 34.55 19.32
CA PHE A 13 36.30 33.96 18.38
C PHE A 13 35.32 33.11 19.20
N CYS A 14 34.21 33.73 19.61
CA CYS A 14 33.09 33.04 20.22
C CYS A 14 32.44 32.16 19.15
N LEU A 15 32.94 30.93 18.98
CA LEU A 15 32.21 29.87 18.31
C LEU A 15 31.01 29.53 19.18
N SER A 16 29.88 30.16 18.89
CA SER A 16 28.59 29.61 19.23
C SER A 16 28.49 28.26 18.53
N ASN A 17 28.79 27.18 19.27
CA ASN A 17 28.38 25.84 18.92
C ASN A 17 26.84 25.80 18.99
N LEU A 18 26.16 26.29 17.95
CA LEU A 18 24.85 25.78 17.61
C LEU A 18 25.10 24.34 17.19
N SER A 19 24.77 23.41 18.08
CA SER A 19 24.52 22.03 17.70
C SER A 19 23.45 22.06 16.61
N ALA A 20 23.85 21.83 15.35
CA ALA A 20 22.92 21.54 14.28
C ALA A 20 22.20 20.25 14.66
N ASP A 21 20.97 20.36 15.16
CA ASP A 21 20.11 19.20 15.40
C ASP A 21 19.96 18.46 14.06
N SER A 22 20.52 17.26 13.98
CA SER A 22 20.48 16.46 12.75
C SER A 22 19.02 16.24 12.34
N PHE A 23 18.66 16.63 11.11
CA PHE A 23 17.30 16.49 10.62
C PHE A 23 16.77 15.06 10.78
N THR A 24 15.60 14.93 11.41
CA THR A 24 14.87 13.66 11.51
C THR A 24 13.59 13.69 10.68
N LYS A 25 13.30 12.57 10.00
CA LYS A 25 12.04 12.33 9.28
C LYS A 25 10.89 11.93 10.19
N SER A 26 11.21 11.46 11.40
CA SER A 26 10.21 11.05 12.38
C SER A 26 9.40 12.23 12.87
N ALA A 27 8.20 11.94 13.34
CA ALA A 27 7.40 12.92 14.04
C ALA A 27 8.11 13.35 15.33
N THR A 28 8.04 14.64 15.64
CA THR A 28 8.42 15.20 16.96
C THR A 28 7.21 15.73 17.72
N ILE A 29 6.03 15.62 17.11
CA ILE A 29 4.72 15.85 17.73
C ILE A 29 3.86 14.60 17.55
N LYS A 30 2.71 14.53 18.24
CA LYS A 30 1.73 13.47 18.00
C LYS A 30 1.26 13.52 16.53
N PRO A 31 1.46 12.46 15.72
CA PRO A 31 1.05 12.45 14.33
C PRO A 31 -0.47 12.58 14.16
N GLU A 32 -0.89 13.35 13.15
CA GLU A 32 -2.25 13.31 12.63
C GLU A 32 -2.36 12.12 11.66
N LEU A 33 -3.09 11.08 12.09
CA LEU A 33 -3.34 9.88 11.29
C LEU A 33 -4.74 9.94 10.68
N VAL A 34 -4.83 9.89 9.35
CA VAL A 34 -6.12 9.99 8.63
C VAL A 34 -6.78 8.64 8.34
N GLN A 35 -6.03 7.55 8.54
CA GLN A 35 -6.53 6.19 8.41
C GLN A 35 -7.27 5.76 9.69
N ASP A 36 -8.24 4.86 9.53
CA ASP A 36 -8.99 4.28 10.64
C ASP A 36 -8.43 2.92 11.08
N GLY A 37 -8.90 2.45 12.24
CA GLY A 37 -8.53 1.14 12.79
C GLY A 37 -7.12 1.05 13.39
N ALA A 38 -6.71 -0.17 13.73
CA ALA A 38 -5.40 -0.46 14.30
C ALA A 38 -4.27 -0.29 13.28
N GLN A 39 -4.57 -0.49 11.99
CA GLN A 39 -3.64 -0.38 10.86
C GLN A 39 -3.17 1.04 10.55
N LYS A 40 -3.79 2.06 11.15
CA LYS A 40 -3.56 3.47 10.83
C LYS A 40 -2.11 3.95 11.01
N GLU A 41 -1.35 3.23 11.84
CA GLU A 41 0.05 3.55 12.15
C GLU A 41 1.03 3.22 11.02
N TRP A 42 0.60 2.43 10.02
CA TRP A 42 1.48 1.98 8.95
C TRP A 42 0.96 2.33 7.56
N CYS A 43 1.92 2.54 6.66
CA CYS A 43 1.68 2.76 5.24
C CYS A 43 1.05 1.51 4.60
N PRO A 44 -0.10 1.61 3.93
CA PRO A 44 -0.80 0.47 3.34
C PRO A 44 -0.10 -0.08 2.08
N VAL A 45 0.97 0.59 1.61
CA VAL A 45 1.76 0.18 0.43
C VAL A 45 2.98 -0.65 0.81
N CYS A 46 3.62 -0.34 1.93
CA CYS A 46 4.93 -0.93 2.28
C CYS A 46 5.06 -1.35 3.75
N GLY A 47 4.04 -1.13 4.57
CA GLY A 47 4.05 -1.46 6.01
C GLY A 47 4.93 -0.56 6.86
N MET A 48 5.66 0.41 6.31
CA MET A 48 6.51 1.32 7.09
C MET A 48 5.69 2.16 8.06
N SER A 49 6.22 2.39 9.27
CA SER A 49 5.63 3.30 10.26
C SER A 49 5.44 4.70 9.67
N ILE A 50 4.24 5.25 9.82
CA ILE A 50 3.92 6.63 9.46
C ILE A 50 4.65 7.59 10.38
N GLU A 51 4.69 7.33 11.69
CA GLU A 51 5.38 8.15 12.67
C GLU A 51 6.88 8.29 12.35
N ALA A 52 7.55 7.18 12.02
CA ALA A 52 8.99 7.19 11.68
C ALA A 52 9.32 7.90 10.36
N ASN A 53 8.30 8.18 9.53
CA ASN A 53 8.44 8.82 8.22
C ASN A 53 7.50 10.02 8.06
N TYR A 54 7.08 10.62 9.17
CA TYR A 54 5.96 11.54 9.21
C TYR A 54 6.21 12.80 8.37
N LYS A 55 7.42 13.36 8.41
CA LYS A 55 7.79 14.55 7.62
C LYS A 55 7.97 14.28 6.12
N THR A 56 7.86 13.04 5.68
CA THR A 56 7.75 12.68 4.26
C THR A 56 6.35 12.20 3.87
N SER A 57 5.42 12.17 4.83
CA SER A 57 4.11 11.53 4.69
C SER A 57 3.17 12.31 3.78
N HIS A 58 2.39 11.57 3.01
CA HIS A 58 1.33 12.10 2.14
C HIS A 58 0.01 11.40 2.46
N THR A 59 -1.11 12.01 2.11
CA THR A 59 -2.43 11.39 2.25
C THR A 59 -3.21 11.51 0.95
N SER A 60 -4.19 10.63 0.76
CA SER A 60 -5.14 10.68 -0.35
C SER A 60 -6.48 10.10 0.06
N LYS A 61 -7.45 10.16 -0.87
CA LYS A 61 -8.68 9.37 -0.82
C LYS A 61 -8.69 8.41 -2.01
N ILE A 62 -9.05 7.15 -1.77
CA ILE A 62 -9.35 6.18 -2.82
C ILE A 62 -10.87 6.03 -2.96
N ASN A 63 -11.32 5.22 -3.93
CA ASN A 63 -12.75 4.95 -4.17
C ASN A 63 -13.47 4.58 -2.84
N ASN A 64 -14.75 4.96 -2.73
CA ASN A 64 -15.56 4.90 -1.48
C ASN A 64 -15.07 5.83 -0.35
N HIS A 65 -14.32 6.89 -0.68
CA HIS A 65 -13.84 7.92 0.25
C HIS A 65 -12.92 7.43 1.38
N THR A 66 -12.37 6.22 1.28
CA THR A 66 -11.41 5.70 2.25
C THR A 66 -10.14 6.55 2.25
N ASN A 67 -9.83 7.15 3.40
CA ASN A 67 -8.62 7.94 3.60
C ASN A 67 -7.40 7.01 3.70
N ARG A 68 -6.29 7.40 3.04
CA ARG A 68 -5.02 6.67 3.07
C ARG A 68 -3.90 7.60 3.47
N GLN A 69 -2.92 7.05 4.19
CA GLN A 69 -1.71 7.76 4.58
C GLN A 69 -0.48 6.95 4.22
N TYR A 70 0.44 7.61 3.53
CA TYR A 70 1.62 7.02 2.95
C TYR A 70 2.85 7.53 3.66
N CYS A 71 3.83 6.66 3.91
CA CYS A 71 5.11 7.10 4.47
C CYS A 71 5.88 8.04 3.53
N SER A 72 5.57 8.03 2.22
CA SER A 72 6.24 8.89 1.24
C SER A 72 5.43 9.14 -0.02
N MET A 73 5.82 10.17 -0.78
CA MET A 73 5.29 10.45 -2.12
C MET A 73 5.49 9.28 -3.10
N ARG A 74 6.54 8.46 -2.91
CA ARG A 74 6.74 7.26 -3.73
C ARG A 74 5.64 6.22 -3.47
N CYS A 75 5.21 6.04 -2.23
CA CYS A 75 4.09 5.15 -1.90
C CYS A 75 2.76 5.70 -2.44
N LEU A 76 2.54 7.02 -2.37
CA LEU A 76 1.42 7.67 -3.08
C LEU A 76 1.45 7.37 -4.59
N ALA A 77 2.63 7.50 -5.22
CA ALA A 77 2.79 7.24 -6.65
C ALA A 77 2.52 5.78 -7.04
N VAL A 78 2.81 4.80 -6.17
CA VAL A 78 2.41 3.40 -6.39
C VAL A 78 0.91 3.26 -6.38
N ASP A 79 0.24 3.80 -5.36
CA ASP A 79 -1.21 3.71 -5.27
C ASP A 79 -1.92 4.42 -6.42
N MET A 80 -1.34 5.50 -6.95
CA MET A 80 -1.83 6.18 -8.16
C MET A 80 -1.78 5.29 -9.43
N GLN A 81 -1.03 4.19 -9.44
CA GLN A 81 -1.05 3.23 -10.55
C GLN A 81 -2.26 2.29 -10.49
N GLU A 82 -2.90 2.16 -9.33
CA GLU A 82 -4.05 1.29 -9.08
C GLU A 82 -5.35 2.07 -8.93
N TYR A 83 -5.30 3.14 -8.15
CA TYR A 83 -6.45 3.93 -7.78
C TYR A 83 -6.46 5.25 -8.56
N LYS A 84 -7.65 5.66 -9.00
CA LYS A 84 -7.88 6.97 -9.63
C LYS A 84 -7.86 8.10 -8.58
N ILE A 85 -6.71 8.29 -7.93
CA ILE A 85 -6.53 9.31 -6.88
C ILE A 85 -6.58 10.70 -7.52
N ASN A 86 -7.52 11.52 -7.03
CA ASN A 86 -7.61 12.92 -7.41
C ASN A 86 -6.50 13.73 -6.74
N SER A 87 -5.66 14.37 -7.56
CA SER A 87 -4.57 15.23 -7.08
C SER A 87 -5.02 16.39 -6.19
N ASN A 88 -6.29 16.81 -6.26
CA ASN A 88 -6.84 17.87 -5.40
C ASN A 88 -7.07 17.41 -3.96
N ASP A 89 -7.24 16.10 -3.74
CA ASP A 89 -7.48 15.51 -2.42
C ASP A 89 -6.18 15.13 -1.71
N VAL A 90 -5.02 15.31 -2.36
CA VAL A 90 -3.73 14.98 -1.79
C VAL A 90 -3.30 16.05 -0.78
N LYS A 91 -3.02 15.61 0.45
CA LYS A 91 -2.34 16.43 1.46
C LYS A 91 -0.94 15.89 1.73
N VAL A 92 -0.08 16.75 2.26
CA VAL A 92 1.28 16.43 2.68
C VAL A 92 1.52 16.95 4.09
N VAL A 93 2.38 16.28 4.85
CA VAL A 93 2.84 16.78 6.15
C VAL A 93 3.90 17.85 5.91
N ASP A 94 3.64 19.05 6.42
CA ASP A 94 4.61 20.15 6.45
C ASP A 94 5.78 19.80 7.36
N VAL A 95 7.01 19.99 6.88
CA VAL A 95 8.24 19.59 7.59
C VAL A 95 8.41 20.30 8.94
N VAL A 96 8.04 21.59 9.01
CA VAL A 96 8.28 22.44 10.18
C VAL A 96 7.18 22.25 11.22
N THR A 97 5.93 22.53 10.83
CA THR A 97 4.75 22.51 11.69
C THR A 97 4.18 21.12 11.92
N GLN A 98 4.52 20.14 11.06
CA GLN A 98 4.04 18.76 11.13
C GLN A 98 2.50 18.61 11.02
N LYS A 99 1.84 19.62 10.43
CA LYS A 99 0.42 19.62 10.09
C LYS A 99 0.19 19.14 8.66
N LEU A 100 -0.97 18.57 8.39
CA LEU A 100 -1.40 18.25 7.03
C LEU A 100 -1.83 19.51 6.28
N ILE A 101 -1.18 19.78 5.15
CA ILE A 101 -1.46 20.90 4.26
C ILE A 101 -1.86 20.39 2.87
N ASN A 102 -2.56 21.21 2.08
CA ASN A 102 -2.84 20.87 0.68
C ASN A 102 -1.52 20.71 -0.07
N ALA A 103 -1.30 19.57 -0.72
CA ALA A 103 -0.04 19.31 -1.41
C ALA A 103 0.19 20.29 -2.56
N LYS A 104 -0.86 20.72 -3.27
CA LYS A 104 -0.75 21.64 -4.42
C LYS A 104 -0.21 23.03 -4.04
N SER A 105 -0.39 23.46 -2.79
CA SER A 105 0.12 24.74 -2.30
C SER A 105 1.48 24.64 -1.63
N ALA A 106 2.05 23.44 -1.50
CA ALA A 106 3.33 23.23 -0.82
C ALA A 106 4.52 23.47 -1.75
N PHE A 107 5.63 23.92 -1.15
CA PHE A 107 6.95 24.01 -1.77
C PHE A 107 7.73 22.73 -1.45
N TYR A 108 8.24 22.05 -2.48
CA TYR A 108 8.96 20.79 -2.30
C TYR A 108 10.46 20.99 -2.49
N VAL A 109 11.25 20.72 -1.46
CA VAL A 109 12.69 20.55 -1.62
C VAL A 109 12.95 19.11 -2.08
N VAL A 110 13.49 18.96 -3.28
CA VAL A 110 13.80 17.66 -3.89
C VAL A 110 15.30 17.48 -4.05
N GLY A 111 15.80 16.27 -3.79
CA GLY A 111 17.22 15.96 -3.99
C GLY A 111 18.18 16.59 -2.97
N SER A 112 17.69 16.99 -1.79
CA SER A 112 18.53 17.34 -0.63
C SER A 112 19.39 16.15 -0.16
N ASP A 113 20.39 16.44 0.67
CA ASP A 113 21.28 15.47 1.32
C ASP A 113 20.56 14.51 2.27
N ILE A 114 19.32 14.85 2.66
CA ILE A 114 18.47 13.95 3.43
C ILE A 114 18.10 12.74 2.58
N LYS A 115 18.24 11.52 3.13
CA LYS A 115 17.86 10.29 2.44
C LYS A 115 16.36 10.21 2.17
N GLY A 116 16.00 9.95 0.91
CA GLY A 116 14.62 9.70 0.49
C GLY A 116 13.94 8.55 1.27
N THR A 117 12.62 8.62 1.37
CA THR A 117 11.80 7.57 1.98
C THR A 117 11.21 6.69 0.88
N MET A 118 11.69 5.45 0.79
CA MET A 118 11.33 4.50 -0.27
C MET A 118 11.69 4.96 -1.69
N SER A 119 12.58 5.96 -1.83
CA SER A 119 13.05 6.53 -3.08
C SER A 119 14.53 6.89 -3.01
N LYS A 120 15.19 6.98 -4.17
CA LYS A 120 16.57 7.49 -4.29
C LYS A 120 16.66 8.99 -4.05
N VAL A 121 15.66 9.73 -4.55
CA VAL A 121 15.59 11.20 -4.46
C VAL A 121 14.65 11.59 -3.33
N SER A 122 15.13 12.42 -2.40
CA SER A 122 14.33 12.99 -1.31
C SER A 122 13.31 13.99 -1.82
N LYS A 123 12.18 14.09 -1.10
CA LYS A 123 11.07 15.00 -1.39
C LYS A 123 10.47 15.41 -0.05
N LEU A 124 10.69 16.66 0.34
CA LEU A 124 10.29 17.24 1.62
C LEU A 124 9.43 18.47 1.36
N ALA A 125 8.29 18.60 2.06
CA ALA A 125 7.29 19.61 1.75
C ALA A 125 7.19 20.69 2.82
N PHE A 126 7.04 21.93 2.37
CA PHE A 126 6.98 23.11 3.21
C PHE A 126 5.76 23.95 2.82
N SER A 127 5.04 24.45 3.82
CA SER A 127 3.91 25.37 3.70
C SER A 127 4.35 26.79 3.38
N ASN A 128 5.58 27.14 3.77
CA ASN A 128 6.17 28.45 3.61
C ASN A 128 7.41 28.34 2.70
N LYS A 129 7.58 29.31 1.79
CA LYS A 129 8.66 29.33 0.81
C LYS A 129 10.02 29.60 1.44
N GLU A 130 10.09 30.56 2.38
CA GLU A 130 11.33 30.93 3.09
C GLU A 130 11.87 29.72 3.86
N ALA A 131 11.01 28.96 4.54
CA ALA A 131 11.40 27.72 5.23
C ALA A 131 11.95 26.65 4.28
N ALA A 132 11.45 26.58 3.04
CA ALA A 132 12.01 25.69 2.02
C ALA A 132 13.38 26.18 1.52
N GLU A 133 13.54 27.49 1.37
CA GLU A 133 14.79 28.15 0.97
C GLU A 133 15.88 27.93 2.04
N ASP A 134 15.56 28.19 3.31
CA ASP A 134 16.46 27.96 4.44
C ASP A 134 16.89 26.48 4.50
N PHE A 135 15.93 25.56 4.40
CA PHE A 135 16.23 24.13 4.40
C PHE A 135 17.13 23.73 3.21
N SER A 136 16.87 24.29 2.02
CA SER A 136 17.65 24.02 0.80
C SER A 136 19.06 24.60 0.89
N ILE A 137 19.25 25.75 1.52
CA ILE A 137 20.58 26.34 1.78
C ILE A 137 21.39 25.41 2.70
N GLU A 138 20.76 24.88 3.75
CA GLU A 138 21.42 24.03 4.74
C GLU A 138 21.69 22.60 4.25
N ASN A 139 20.77 22.02 3.49
CA ASN A 139 20.77 20.59 3.15
C ASN A 139 20.87 20.32 1.64
N GLY A 140 21.03 21.37 0.83
CA GLY A 140 20.95 21.29 -0.62
C GLY A 140 19.54 20.94 -1.13
N GLY A 141 19.46 20.70 -2.43
CA GLY A 141 18.24 20.36 -3.14
C GLY A 141 17.68 21.51 -3.98
N GLU A 142 16.63 21.21 -4.73
CA GLU A 142 15.93 22.15 -5.59
C GLU A 142 14.50 22.35 -5.07
N ILE A 143 14.00 23.58 -5.09
CA ILE A 143 12.62 23.88 -4.71
C ILE A 143 11.72 23.80 -5.95
N VAL A 144 10.76 22.90 -5.93
CA VAL A 144 9.79 22.68 -7.01
C VAL A 144 8.35 22.67 -6.49
N ASP A 145 7.37 22.75 -7.39
CA ASP A 145 5.97 22.58 -7.04
C ASP A 145 5.57 21.10 -6.88
N PHE A 146 4.37 20.86 -6.35
CA PHE A 146 3.83 19.51 -6.19
C PHE A 146 3.74 18.72 -7.49
N LYS A 147 3.32 19.37 -8.58
CA LYS A 147 3.16 18.70 -9.88
C LYS A 147 4.50 18.13 -10.35
N THR A 148 5.55 18.92 -10.23
CA THR A 148 6.92 18.56 -10.61
C THR A 148 7.47 17.49 -9.67
N ALA A 149 7.34 17.66 -8.35
CA ALA A 149 7.77 16.65 -7.37
C ALA A 149 7.08 15.30 -7.57
N LEU A 150 5.77 15.31 -7.83
CA LEU A 150 5.00 14.10 -8.11
C LEU A 150 5.43 13.45 -9.42
N LYS A 151 5.63 14.23 -10.49
CA LYS A 151 6.13 13.71 -11.77
C LYS A 151 7.50 13.06 -11.61
N MET A 152 8.41 13.67 -10.85
CA MET A 152 9.71 13.07 -10.53
C MET A 152 9.56 11.75 -9.77
N ALA A 153 8.60 11.64 -8.85
CA ALA A 153 8.32 10.38 -8.13
C ALA A 153 7.75 9.30 -9.06
N GLN A 154 6.91 9.68 -10.02
CA GLN A 154 6.35 8.77 -11.02
C GLN A 154 7.42 8.30 -12.01
N ASP A 155 8.30 9.19 -12.46
CA ASP A 155 9.36 8.88 -13.41
C ASP A 155 10.45 8.00 -12.78
N SER A 156 10.80 8.23 -11.52
CA SER A 156 11.79 7.41 -10.81
C SER A 156 11.24 6.08 -10.31
N LEU A 157 9.91 5.87 -10.38
CA LEU A 157 9.19 4.83 -9.65
C LEU A 157 9.71 3.42 -9.93
N SER A 158 9.92 3.07 -11.20
CA SER A 158 10.43 1.76 -11.62
C SER A 158 11.81 1.48 -11.01
N SER A 159 12.69 2.48 -11.01
CA SER A 159 14.04 2.38 -10.47
C SER A 159 14.06 2.35 -8.94
N ASP A 160 13.11 3.01 -8.29
CA ASP A 160 12.91 3.01 -6.84
C ASP A 160 12.33 1.67 -6.37
N ILE A 161 11.39 1.09 -7.11
CA ILE A 161 10.90 -0.29 -6.93
C ILE A 161 12.08 -1.26 -7.01
N ALA A 162 12.86 -1.25 -8.09
CA ALA A 162 13.98 -2.17 -8.26
C ALA A 162 15.02 -2.07 -7.12
N MET A 163 15.31 -0.85 -6.63
CA MET A 163 16.20 -0.65 -5.49
C MET A 163 15.63 -1.28 -4.21
N VAL A 164 14.36 -1.01 -3.91
CA VAL A 164 13.69 -1.54 -2.71
C VAL A 164 13.61 -3.07 -2.78
N ASP A 165 13.24 -3.62 -3.93
CA ASP A 165 13.12 -5.06 -4.13
C ASP A 165 14.47 -5.77 -4.01
N SER A 166 15.55 -5.18 -4.52
CA SER A 166 16.91 -5.71 -4.35
C SER A 166 17.30 -5.80 -2.87
N LYS A 167 17.00 -4.78 -2.07
CA LYS A 167 17.23 -4.79 -0.62
C LYS A 167 16.35 -5.82 0.08
N LYS A 168 15.07 -5.90 -0.30
CA LYS A 168 14.13 -6.85 0.28
C LYS A 168 14.59 -8.29 0.06
N ASN A 169 14.90 -8.67 -1.17
CA ASN A 169 15.34 -10.01 -1.53
C ASN A 169 16.66 -10.41 -0.83
N LYS A 170 17.63 -9.50 -0.75
CA LYS A 170 18.96 -9.82 -0.20
C LYS A 170 18.99 -9.88 1.33
N GLN A 171 18.14 -9.11 2.01
CA GLN A 171 18.27 -8.90 3.46
C GLN A 171 16.95 -9.04 4.20
N VAL A 172 15.88 -8.37 3.74
CA VAL A 172 14.63 -8.26 4.51
C VAL A 172 13.85 -9.58 4.52
N TYR A 173 13.67 -10.25 3.36
CA TYR A 173 12.95 -11.52 3.32
C TYR A 173 13.66 -12.65 4.06
N PRO A 174 14.99 -12.86 3.89
CA PRO A 174 15.68 -13.87 4.69
C PRO A 174 15.60 -13.61 6.20
N MET A 175 15.56 -12.34 6.62
CA MET A 175 15.34 -11.98 8.02
C MET A 175 13.91 -12.29 8.46
N GLY A 176 12.91 -11.93 7.66
CA GLY A 176 11.50 -12.21 7.93
C GLY A 176 11.19 -13.71 8.02
N GLU A 177 11.78 -14.51 7.14
CA GLU A 177 11.68 -15.98 7.16
C GLU A 177 12.22 -16.57 8.47
N LYS A 178 13.43 -16.16 8.88
CA LYS A 178 14.02 -16.60 10.16
C LYS A 178 13.18 -16.20 11.36
N ILE A 179 12.53 -15.04 11.33
CA ILE A 179 11.63 -14.60 12.40
C ILE A 179 10.37 -15.47 12.38
N PHE A 180 9.79 -15.73 11.21
CA PHE A 180 8.62 -16.56 11.05
C PHE A 180 8.84 -17.95 11.65
N GLU A 181 9.90 -18.65 11.23
CA GLU A 181 10.25 -20.00 11.70
C GLU A 181 10.47 -20.06 13.22
N LYS A 182 11.05 -19.02 13.82
CA LYS A 182 11.39 -18.99 15.25
C LYS A 182 10.23 -18.58 16.15
N LYS A 183 9.41 -17.63 15.70
CA LYS A 183 8.45 -16.92 16.56
C LYS A 183 6.98 -17.22 16.23
N CYS A 184 6.65 -17.56 14.99
CA CYS A 184 5.26 -17.83 14.60
C CYS A 184 4.90 -19.29 14.85
N LYS A 185 4.16 -19.55 15.93
CA LYS A 185 3.78 -20.91 16.37
C LYS A 185 2.49 -21.44 15.74
N LYS A 186 1.73 -20.57 15.07
CA LYS A 186 0.46 -20.88 14.43
C LYS A 186 0.51 -20.44 12.98
N GLU A 187 -0.24 -21.14 12.14
CA GLU A 187 -0.46 -20.71 10.78
C GLU A 187 -1.22 -19.39 10.77
N ILE A 188 -0.77 -18.47 9.92
CA ILE A 188 -1.40 -17.16 9.72
C ILE A 188 -2.06 -17.21 8.36
N ASN A 189 -3.38 -17.06 8.33
CA ASN A 189 -4.12 -16.92 7.07
C ASN A 189 -3.86 -15.53 6.46
N ILE A 190 -2.75 -15.38 5.74
CA ILE A 190 -2.34 -14.12 5.11
C ILE A 190 -3.37 -13.66 4.06
N ASN A 191 -4.10 -14.60 3.46
CA ASN A 191 -5.12 -14.33 2.45
C ASN A 191 -6.42 -13.74 3.04
N ALA A 192 -6.53 -13.62 4.36
CA ALA A 192 -7.62 -12.92 5.02
C ALA A 192 -7.48 -11.38 4.99
N TYR A 193 -6.31 -10.86 4.64
CA TYR A 193 -6.00 -9.43 4.69
C TYR A 193 -6.00 -8.80 3.29
N LEU A 194 -6.63 -7.63 3.18
CA LEU A 194 -6.66 -6.84 1.95
C LEU A 194 -5.41 -5.98 1.82
N GLN A 195 -4.83 -5.55 2.94
CA GLN A 195 -3.68 -4.66 2.96
C GLN A 195 -2.58 -5.11 3.92
N ILE A 196 -1.34 -4.77 3.60
CA ILE A 196 -0.17 -5.15 4.41
C ILE A 196 -0.21 -4.54 5.81
N ASN A 197 -0.75 -3.33 5.96
CA ASN A 197 -0.86 -2.65 7.27
C ASN A 197 -1.90 -3.31 8.18
N GLU A 198 -2.96 -3.91 7.63
CA GLU A 198 -3.92 -4.72 8.39
C GLU A 198 -3.24 -5.98 8.94
N LEU A 199 -2.51 -6.70 8.08
CA LEU A 199 -1.71 -7.84 8.50
C LEU A 199 -0.71 -7.44 9.58
N LYS A 200 0.00 -6.32 9.39
CA LYS A 200 0.99 -5.83 10.35
C LYS A 200 0.37 -5.50 11.71
N ALA A 201 -0.79 -4.84 11.71
CA ALA A 201 -1.55 -4.52 12.91
C ALA A 201 -1.91 -5.79 13.67
N ASP A 202 -2.46 -6.78 12.99
CA ASP A 202 -2.88 -8.03 13.63
C ASP A 202 -1.69 -8.86 14.14
N ILE A 203 -0.57 -8.91 13.41
CA ILE A 203 0.66 -9.56 13.91
C ILE A 203 1.07 -8.95 15.26
N ARG A 204 1.03 -7.62 15.38
CA ARG A 204 1.37 -6.90 16.62
C ARG A 204 0.31 -7.10 17.70
N ASP A 205 -0.92 -6.71 17.42
CA ASP A 205 -1.98 -6.54 18.42
C ASP A 205 -2.53 -7.88 18.91
N LYS A 206 -2.65 -8.87 18.01
CA LYS A 206 -3.07 -10.24 18.35
C LYS A 206 -1.88 -11.13 18.73
N LYS A 207 -0.67 -10.58 18.75
CA LYS A 207 0.59 -11.28 19.07
C LYS A 207 0.74 -12.61 18.31
N LEU A 208 0.40 -12.61 17.01
CA LEU A 208 0.37 -13.83 16.18
C LEU A 208 1.73 -14.55 16.15
N CYS A 209 2.81 -13.80 16.35
CA CYS A 209 4.18 -14.30 16.45
C CYS A 209 4.88 -13.81 17.73
N GLY A 210 4.12 -13.66 18.82
CA GLY A 210 4.63 -13.11 20.08
C GLY A 210 4.90 -11.60 20.02
N GLU A 211 5.64 -11.10 20.99
CA GLU A 211 6.04 -9.69 21.04
C GLU A 211 7.22 -9.43 20.12
N LEU A 212 7.07 -8.42 19.27
CA LEU A 212 8.02 -8.05 18.23
C LEU A 212 8.35 -6.56 18.33
N GLN A 213 9.63 -6.24 18.23
CA GLN A 213 10.07 -4.87 18.00
C GLN A 213 9.88 -4.50 16.52
N GLU A 214 9.82 -3.21 16.19
CA GLU A 214 9.60 -2.76 14.80
C GLU A 214 10.65 -3.31 13.81
N SER A 215 11.90 -3.50 14.29
CA SER A 215 12.99 -4.11 13.53
C SER A 215 12.75 -5.58 13.18
N GLU A 216 11.88 -6.28 13.90
CA GLU A 216 11.43 -7.65 13.59
C GLU A 216 10.09 -7.67 12.87
N LEU A 217 9.16 -6.81 13.29
CA LEU A 217 7.80 -6.74 12.77
C LEU A 217 7.78 -6.40 11.28
N GLN A 218 8.59 -5.42 10.85
CA GLN A 218 8.61 -4.99 9.45
C GLN A 218 9.14 -6.08 8.49
N PRO A 219 10.30 -6.73 8.74
CA PRO A 219 10.76 -7.84 7.91
C PRO A 219 9.80 -9.03 7.89
N LEU A 220 9.26 -9.43 9.05
CA LEU A 220 8.29 -10.52 9.14
C LEU A 220 7.06 -10.23 8.29
N THR A 221 6.47 -9.06 8.44
CA THR A 221 5.26 -8.66 7.69
C THR A 221 5.52 -8.68 6.19
N LEU A 222 6.65 -8.14 5.74
CA LEU A 222 7.00 -8.13 4.31
C LEU A 222 7.22 -9.54 3.74
N TYR A 223 7.89 -10.42 4.49
CA TYR A 223 8.05 -11.82 4.08
C TYR A 223 6.69 -12.53 3.96
N LEU A 224 5.82 -12.38 4.97
CA LEU A 224 4.48 -12.97 4.94
C LEU A 224 3.67 -12.43 3.75
N TRP A 225 3.66 -11.12 3.56
CA TRP A 225 2.85 -10.44 2.55
C TRP A 225 3.33 -10.68 1.10
N GLU A 226 4.64 -10.62 0.85
CA GLU A 226 5.20 -10.58 -0.50
C GLU A 226 5.87 -11.89 -0.93
N VAL A 227 6.15 -12.80 0.01
CA VAL A 227 6.76 -14.11 -0.29
C VAL A 227 5.80 -15.24 0.05
N LYS A 228 5.41 -15.38 1.32
CA LYS A 228 4.59 -16.51 1.76
C LYS A 228 3.20 -16.50 1.12
N LYS A 229 2.54 -15.34 1.07
CA LYS A 229 1.24 -15.15 0.38
C LYS A 229 1.23 -15.75 -1.04
N PHE A 230 2.26 -15.46 -1.83
CA PHE A 230 2.37 -15.96 -3.21
C PHE A 230 2.88 -17.39 -3.29
N GLY A 231 3.75 -17.82 -2.37
CA GLY A 231 4.21 -19.22 -2.27
C GLY A 231 3.06 -20.18 -1.97
N ASP A 232 2.22 -19.84 -1.00
CA ASP A 232 1.05 -20.64 -0.61
C ASP A 232 0.10 -20.79 -1.80
N LEU A 233 -0.14 -19.73 -2.58
CA LEU A 233 -0.98 -19.79 -3.79
C LEU A 233 -0.39 -20.67 -4.90
N LYS A 234 0.93 -20.61 -5.12
CA LYS A 234 1.60 -21.49 -6.11
C LYS A 234 1.53 -22.97 -5.74
N SER A 235 1.39 -23.28 -4.45
CA SER A 235 1.25 -24.67 -3.99
C SER A 235 -0.13 -25.27 -4.29
N ILE A 236 -1.11 -24.41 -4.61
CA ILE A 236 -2.47 -24.82 -4.98
C ILE A 236 -2.48 -25.10 -6.49
N GLY A 237 -2.34 -26.38 -6.86
CA GLY A 237 -2.17 -26.80 -8.26
C GLY A 237 -3.23 -26.33 -9.26
N ASP A 238 -4.42 -25.95 -8.78
CA ASP A 238 -5.54 -25.50 -9.60
C ASP A 238 -5.91 -24.01 -9.38
N ALA A 239 -5.05 -23.18 -8.78
CA ALA A 239 -5.35 -21.75 -8.58
C ALA A 239 -5.35 -20.97 -9.91
N ILE A 240 -6.07 -19.84 -9.95
CA ILE A 240 -6.04 -18.92 -11.10
C ILE A 240 -4.64 -18.30 -11.22
N SER A 241 -4.00 -18.48 -12.38
CA SER A 241 -2.70 -17.89 -12.69
C SER A 241 -2.87 -16.54 -13.39
N VAL A 242 -2.16 -15.52 -12.88
CA VAL A 242 -2.24 -14.14 -13.35
C VAL A 242 -0.84 -13.55 -13.50
N ASN A 243 -0.52 -12.98 -14.65
CA ASN A 243 0.74 -12.29 -14.88
C ASN A 243 0.76 -10.89 -14.24
N LYS A 244 1.97 -10.35 -13.98
CA LYS A 244 2.13 -9.09 -13.24
C LYS A 244 1.59 -7.85 -13.96
N ASP A 245 1.44 -7.93 -15.27
CA ASP A 245 0.98 -6.87 -16.16
C ASP A 245 -0.52 -6.94 -16.46
N GLU A 246 -1.20 -8.04 -16.08
CA GLU A 246 -2.64 -8.18 -16.28
C GLU A 246 -3.42 -7.23 -15.37
N LYS A 247 -4.19 -6.35 -16.01
CA LYS A 247 -5.07 -5.39 -15.35
C LYS A 247 -6.53 -5.74 -15.55
N CYS A 248 -7.33 -5.52 -14.52
CA CYS A 248 -8.78 -5.62 -14.62
C CYS A 248 -9.29 -4.57 -15.63
N PRO A 249 -10.05 -4.97 -16.67
CA PRO A 249 -10.55 -4.04 -17.68
C PRO A 249 -11.65 -3.10 -17.17
N ILE A 250 -12.16 -3.31 -15.95
CA ILE A 250 -13.21 -2.48 -15.34
C ILE A 250 -12.61 -1.44 -14.39
N CYS A 251 -11.92 -1.84 -13.31
CA CYS A 251 -11.33 -0.89 -12.35
C CYS A 251 -9.91 -0.41 -12.71
N GLY A 252 -9.15 -1.18 -13.50
CA GLY A 252 -7.76 -0.89 -13.84
C GLY A 252 -6.70 -1.41 -12.85
N MET A 253 -7.12 -2.11 -11.79
CA MET A 253 -6.20 -2.70 -10.81
C MET A 253 -5.37 -3.83 -11.41
N PHE A 254 -4.16 -4.01 -10.88
CA PHE A 254 -3.31 -5.16 -11.23
C PHE A 254 -3.82 -6.42 -10.53
N VAL A 255 -4.29 -7.40 -11.31
CA VAL A 255 -5.02 -8.55 -10.77
C VAL A 255 -4.12 -9.47 -9.94
N TYR A 256 -2.83 -9.56 -10.27
CA TYR A 256 -1.87 -10.38 -9.53
C TYR A 256 -1.74 -9.99 -8.04
N LYS A 257 -2.15 -8.78 -7.66
CA LYS A 257 -2.14 -8.31 -6.25
C LYS A 257 -3.29 -8.89 -5.43
N TYR A 258 -4.34 -9.38 -6.09
CA TYR A 258 -5.57 -9.88 -5.49
C TYR A 258 -5.89 -11.33 -5.93
N PRO A 259 -4.93 -12.27 -5.84
CA PRO A 259 -5.07 -13.61 -6.40
C PRO A 259 -6.23 -14.42 -5.81
N LYS A 260 -6.60 -14.16 -4.54
CA LYS A 260 -7.78 -14.76 -3.88
C LYS A 260 -9.10 -14.42 -4.56
N TRP A 261 -9.18 -13.24 -5.16
CA TRP A 261 -10.38 -12.68 -5.74
C TRP A 261 -10.40 -12.79 -7.26
N ALA A 262 -9.28 -13.24 -7.84
CA ALA A 262 -9.11 -13.31 -9.27
C ALA A 262 -10.27 -14.07 -9.93
N ALA A 263 -10.70 -13.55 -11.06
CA ALA A 263 -11.63 -14.22 -11.96
C ALA A 263 -11.13 -14.07 -13.40
N GLN A 264 -11.51 -15.00 -14.27
CA GLN A 264 -11.08 -14.99 -15.66
C GLN A 264 -12.22 -15.33 -16.61
N ILE A 265 -12.33 -14.56 -17.69
CA ILE A 265 -13.17 -14.88 -18.85
C ILE A 265 -12.25 -15.29 -19.99
N PHE A 266 -12.44 -16.50 -20.51
CA PHE A 266 -11.70 -17.04 -21.64
C PHE A 266 -12.50 -16.92 -22.92
N TYR A 267 -11.83 -16.44 -23.95
CA TYR A 267 -12.22 -16.48 -25.36
C TYR A 267 -11.38 -17.52 -26.09
N LYS A 268 -11.63 -17.70 -27.40
CA LYS A 268 -10.97 -18.72 -28.22
C LYS A 268 -9.43 -18.73 -28.10
N ASN A 269 -8.79 -17.56 -28.10
CA ASN A 269 -7.33 -17.41 -28.13
C ASN A 269 -6.79 -16.41 -27.09
N SER A 270 -7.62 -15.97 -26.14
CA SER A 270 -7.23 -14.97 -25.14
C SER A 270 -8.08 -15.12 -23.89
N HIS A 271 -7.62 -14.52 -22.80
CA HIS A 271 -8.42 -14.35 -21.60
C HIS A 271 -8.32 -12.92 -21.09
N LEU A 272 -9.30 -12.53 -20.28
CA LEU A 272 -9.27 -11.32 -19.47
C LEU A 272 -9.28 -11.75 -18.01
N SER A 273 -8.46 -11.08 -17.20
CA SER A 273 -8.40 -11.27 -15.75
C SER A 273 -9.08 -10.10 -15.06
N PHE A 274 -9.78 -10.39 -13.97
CA PHE A 274 -10.50 -9.44 -13.14
C PHE A 274 -10.03 -9.59 -11.70
N ASP A 275 -9.97 -8.48 -10.97
CA ASP A 275 -9.60 -8.42 -9.56
C ASP A 275 -10.71 -8.92 -8.63
N GLY A 276 -11.93 -9.15 -9.14
CA GLY A 276 -13.06 -9.66 -8.37
C GLY A 276 -14.19 -10.15 -9.28
N VAL A 277 -15.13 -10.90 -8.69
CA VAL A 277 -16.32 -11.40 -9.39
C VAL A 277 -17.25 -10.26 -9.77
N LYS A 278 -17.37 -9.22 -8.93
CA LYS A 278 -18.15 -8.01 -9.20
C LYS A 278 -17.76 -7.39 -10.54
N ASP A 279 -16.47 -7.12 -10.73
CA ASP A 279 -15.97 -6.50 -11.96
C ASP A 279 -16.05 -7.47 -13.14
N MET A 280 -15.79 -8.76 -12.94
CA MET A 280 -16.05 -9.79 -13.95
C MET A 280 -17.52 -9.78 -14.41
N MET A 281 -18.48 -9.67 -13.48
CA MET A 281 -19.91 -9.66 -13.79
C MET A 281 -20.34 -8.38 -14.52
N LYS A 282 -19.81 -7.20 -14.14
CA LYS A 282 -20.03 -5.94 -14.89
C LYS A 282 -19.62 -6.08 -16.35
N TYR A 283 -18.46 -6.70 -16.59
CA TYR A 283 -17.98 -6.98 -17.94
C TYR A 283 -18.86 -8.03 -18.64
N TYR A 284 -19.16 -9.15 -17.98
CA TYR A 284 -19.99 -10.23 -18.52
C TYR A 284 -21.36 -9.75 -19.00
N PHE A 285 -22.03 -8.86 -18.26
CA PHE A 285 -23.36 -8.37 -18.65
C PHE A 285 -23.36 -7.57 -19.95
N THR A 286 -22.22 -7.03 -20.37
CA THR A 286 -22.07 -6.25 -21.61
C THR A 286 -21.36 -7.01 -22.73
N HIS A 287 -20.73 -8.16 -22.43
CA HIS A 287 -19.88 -8.92 -23.38
C HIS A 287 -20.11 -10.44 -23.31
N LYS A 288 -21.35 -10.91 -23.54
CA LYS A 288 -21.71 -12.33 -23.41
C LYS A 288 -21.25 -13.21 -24.56
N ASP A 289 -20.99 -12.62 -25.73
CA ASP A 289 -20.74 -13.36 -26.95
C ASP A 289 -19.36 -14.01 -26.96
N ALA A 290 -19.25 -15.19 -27.58
CA ALA A 290 -18.01 -15.93 -27.79
C ALA A 290 -17.20 -16.31 -26.52
N ILE A 291 -17.79 -16.24 -25.33
CA ILE A 291 -17.17 -16.73 -24.09
C ILE A 291 -17.09 -18.26 -24.13
N ALA A 292 -15.86 -18.78 -24.06
CA ALA A 292 -15.59 -20.22 -24.02
C ALA A 292 -15.70 -20.78 -22.60
N LYS A 293 -15.16 -20.05 -21.61
CA LYS A 293 -15.10 -20.50 -20.20
C LYS A 293 -15.03 -19.30 -19.28
N ILE A 294 -15.57 -19.44 -18.07
CA ILE A 294 -15.44 -18.46 -16.99
C ILE A 294 -14.92 -19.19 -15.75
N LEU A 295 -13.88 -18.65 -15.14
CA LEU A 295 -13.29 -19.15 -13.90
C LEU A 295 -13.39 -18.10 -12.80
N VAL A 296 -13.65 -18.55 -11.58
CA VAL A 296 -13.58 -17.73 -10.35
C VAL A 296 -12.78 -18.48 -9.30
N SER A 297 -12.08 -17.75 -8.43
CA SER A 297 -11.35 -18.35 -7.30
C SER A 297 -12.30 -18.69 -6.15
N ASP A 298 -12.45 -19.98 -5.82
CA ASP A 298 -13.24 -20.42 -4.67
C ASP A 298 -12.74 -19.80 -3.36
N TYR A 299 -13.64 -19.25 -2.55
CA TYR A 299 -13.27 -18.42 -1.41
C TYR A 299 -12.46 -19.17 -0.33
N TYR A 300 -12.75 -20.45 -0.09
CA TYR A 300 -12.05 -21.22 0.95
C TYR A 300 -10.83 -21.96 0.41
N SER A 301 -11.00 -22.74 -0.66
CA SER A 301 -9.94 -23.57 -1.21
C SER A 301 -8.95 -22.82 -2.11
N GLN A 302 -9.33 -21.63 -2.58
CA GLN A 302 -8.55 -20.81 -3.53
C GLN A 302 -8.29 -21.49 -4.88
N LYS A 303 -9.00 -22.59 -5.17
CA LYS A 303 -8.95 -23.27 -6.46
C LYS A 303 -9.80 -22.52 -7.49
N ALA A 304 -9.38 -22.56 -8.75
CA ALA A 304 -10.18 -22.11 -9.86
C ALA A 304 -11.39 -23.05 -10.05
N ILE A 305 -12.60 -22.50 -10.00
CA ILE A 305 -13.84 -23.24 -10.21
C ILE A 305 -14.62 -22.66 -11.39
N ASP A 306 -15.46 -23.50 -12.00
CA ASP A 306 -16.36 -23.07 -13.09
C ASP A 306 -17.40 -22.09 -12.53
N ALA A 307 -17.33 -20.84 -12.98
CA ALA A 307 -18.16 -19.76 -12.48
C ALA A 307 -19.66 -20.05 -12.67
N LYS A 308 -20.05 -20.76 -13.73
CA LYS A 308 -21.46 -21.06 -14.01
C LYS A 308 -22.03 -22.13 -13.08
N LYS A 309 -21.18 -22.88 -12.39
CA LYS A 309 -21.59 -23.94 -11.43
C LYS A 309 -21.44 -23.51 -9.98
N ALA A 310 -20.81 -22.37 -9.73
CA ALA A 310 -20.55 -21.85 -8.40
C ALA A 310 -21.79 -21.23 -7.74
N TYR A 311 -21.71 -21.07 -6.42
CA TYR A 311 -22.65 -20.32 -5.60
C TYR A 311 -22.02 -19.00 -5.18
N TYR A 312 -22.80 -17.94 -5.08
CA TYR A 312 -22.30 -16.60 -4.80
C TYR A 312 -23.00 -16.01 -3.59
N VAL A 313 -22.23 -15.60 -2.59
CA VAL A 313 -22.77 -14.84 -1.45
C VAL A 313 -22.69 -13.35 -1.77
N LEU A 314 -23.82 -12.66 -1.60
CA LEU A 314 -23.96 -11.22 -1.79
C LEU A 314 -24.25 -10.54 -0.45
N GLY A 315 -23.59 -9.41 -0.19
CA GLY A 315 -23.88 -8.55 0.96
C GLY A 315 -23.29 -9.02 2.30
N SER A 316 -22.16 -9.72 2.27
CA SER A 316 -21.42 -10.07 3.50
C SER A 316 -20.61 -8.90 4.05
N ASP A 317 -20.09 -9.03 5.27
CA ASP A 317 -19.11 -8.11 5.87
C ASP A 317 -17.64 -8.38 5.46
N VAL A 318 -17.41 -9.26 4.48
CA VAL A 318 -16.11 -9.46 3.84
C VAL A 318 -16.07 -8.69 2.53
N TYR A 319 -15.02 -7.88 2.37
CA TYR A 319 -14.77 -7.08 1.19
C TYR A 319 -13.77 -7.72 0.23
N GLY A 320 -14.03 -7.56 -1.07
CA GLY A 320 -13.07 -7.77 -2.14
C GLY A 320 -12.19 -6.54 -2.37
N PRO A 321 -11.35 -6.52 -3.42
CA PRO A 321 -10.42 -5.41 -3.68
C PRO A 321 -11.11 -4.07 -3.90
N MET A 322 -12.36 -4.11 -4.33
CA MET A 322 -13.19 -2.94 -4.65
C MET A 322 -14.37 -2.76 -3.69
N GLY A 323 -14.27 -3.25 -2.44
CA GLY A 323 -15.33 -3.13 -1.44
C GLY A 323 -16.29 -4.31 -1.45
N ASP A 324 -17.60 -4.05 -1.39
CA ASP A 324 -18.64 -5.08 -1.44
C ASP A 324 -18.46 -5.98 -2.69
N GLU A 325 -18.62 -7.29 -2.49
CA GLU A 325 -18.21 -8.31 -3.45
C GLU A 325 -19.24 -9.47 -3.56
N LEU A 326 -19.25 -10.12 -4.72
CA LEU A 326 -19.90 -11.41 -4.97
C LEU A 326 -18.91 -12.54 -4.65
N ILE A 327 -19.08 -13.20 -3.51
CA ILE A 327 -18.08 -14.16 -3.04
C ILE A 327 -18.40 -15.57 -3.54
N PRO A 328 -17.53 -16.19 -4.38
CA PRO A 328 -17.81 -17.47 -5.01
C PRO A 328 -17.45 -18.68 -4.12
N PHE A 329 -18.27 -19.72 -4.20
CA PHE A 329 -18.10 -20.99 -3.50
C PHE A 329 -18.38 -22.16 -4.43
N VAL A 330 -17.58 -23.22 -4.29
CA VAL A 330 -17.78 -24.47 -5.04
C VAL A 330 -19.05 -25.21 -4.60
N SER A 331 -19.48 -25.03 -3.34
CA SER A 331 -20.68 -25.68 -2.80
C SER A 331 -21.64 -24.72 -2.11
N GLU A 332 -22.94 -25.06 -2.15
CA GLU A 332 -23.98 -24.32 -1.44
C GLU A 332 -23.79 -24.38 0.08
N SER A 333 -23.24 -25.49 0.59
CA SER A 333 -23.00 -25.64 2.03
C SER A 333 -21.94 -24.66 2.53
N GLU A 334 -20.86 -24.48 1.78
CA GLU A 334 -19.81 -23.50 2.12
C GLU A 334 -20.35 -22.07 2.01
N ALA A 335 -21.13 -21.76 0.98
CA ALA A 335 -21.80 -20.47 0.86
C ALA A 335 -22.73 -20.19 2.05
N LYS A 336 -23.46 -21.21 2.55
CA LYS A 336 -24.31 -21.10 3.74
C LYS A 336 -23.49 -20.85 5.00
N THR A 337 -22.44 -21.63 5.23
CA THR A 337 -21.53 -21.44 6.38
C THR A 337 -20.97 -20.02 6.37
N PHE A 338 -20.40 -19.61 5.23
CA PHE A 338 -19.88 -18.27 5.06
C PHE A 338 -20.94 -17.19 5.31
N SER A 339 -22.14 -17.36 4.75
CA SER A 339 -23.23 -16.40 4.93
C SER A 339 -23.64 -16.24 6.39
N MET A 340 -23.58 -17.30 7.19
CA MET A 340 -23.85 -17.24 8.63
C MET A 340 -22.73 -16.51 9.39
N ASP A 341 -21.47 -16.85 9.07
CA ASP A 341 -20.29 -16.29 9.74
C ASP A 341 -20.06 -14.81 9.40
N HIS A 342 -20.40 -14.42 8.17
CA HIS A 342 -20.09 -13.12 7.58
C HIS A 342 -21.33 -12.33 7.16
N LYS A 343 -22.49 -12.63 7.75
CA LYS A 343 -23.74 -11.87 7.58
C LYS A 343 -24.16 -11.69 6.12
N GLY A 344 -23.91 -12.70 5.28
CA GLY A 344 -24.33 -12.69 3.88
C GLY A 344 -25.85 -12.53 3.77
N LEU A 345 -26.30 -11.70 2.82
CA LEU A 345 -27.72 -11.38 2.63
C LEU A 345 -28.41 -12.38 1.70
N LYS A 346 -27.71 -12.85 0.67
CA LYS A 346 -28.26 -13.78 -0.33
C LYS A 346 -27.21 -14.77 -0.81
N ILE A 347 -27.67 -15.97 -1.14
CA ILE A 347 -26.91 -16.97 -1.89
C ILE A 347 -27.56 -17.08 -3.27
N LEU A 348 -26.78 -16.86 -4.33
CA LEU A 348 -27.23 -16.83 -5.71
C LEU A 348 -26.50 -17.89 -6.53
N LYS A 349 -27.16 -18.47 -7.53
CA LYS A 349 -26.48 -19.16 -8.64
C LYS A 349 -26.09 -18.15 -9.71
N PHE A 350 -25.19 -18.54 -10.60
CA PHE A 350 -24.69 -17.68 -11.67
C PHE A 350 -25.83 -17.07 -12.52
N GLU A 351 -26.83 -17.86 -12.92
CA GLU A 351 -27.98 -17.37 -13.69
C GLU A 351 -28.89 -16.37 -12.94
N ASP A 352 -28.86 -16.38 -11.61
CA ASP A 352 -29.72 -15.54 -10.77
C ASP A 352 -29.10 -14.17 -10.49
N ILE A 353 -27.82 -13.97 -10.79
CA ILE A 353 -27.12 -12.70 -10.58
C ILE A 353 -27.63 -11.67 -11.59
N LYS A 354 -28.11 -10.53 -11.10
CA LYS A 354 -28.64 -9.44 -11.93
C LYS A 354 -27.67 -8.26 -11.97
N ALA A 355 -27.55 -7.64 -13.14
CA ALA A 355 -26.71 -6.43 -13.33
C ALA A 355 -27.04 -5.32 -12.31
N LYS A 356 -28.31 -5.14 -11.97
CA LYS A 356 -28.75 -4.17 -10.96
C LYS A 356 -28.21 -4.47 -9.56
N GLU A 357 -28.08 -5.74 -9.18
CA GLU A 357 -27.52 -6.12 -7.88
C GLU A 357 -26.00 -5.94 -7.85
N VAL A 358 -25.33 -6.22 -8.96
CA VAL A 358 -23.87 -6.00 -9.08
C VAL A 358 -23.50 -4.53 -9.06
N ASN A 359 -24.25 -3.67 -9.74
CA ASN A 359 -23.98 -2.23 -9.76
C ASN A 359 -24.17 -1.58 -8.38
N LYS A 360 -25.06 -2.12 -7.54
CA LYS A 360 -25.28 -1.61 -6.18
C LYS A 360 -24.13 -1.87 -5.23
N LEU A 361 -23.19 -2.76 -5.58
CA LEU A 361 -21.99 -3.02 -4.77
C LEU A 361 -20.93 -1.91 -4.89
N ASP A 362 -21.20 -0.88 -5.68
CA ASP A 362 -20.36 0.33 -5.76
C ASP A 362 -21.01 1.53 -5.02
N GLU A 363 -22.23 1.37 -4.50
CA GLU A 363 -22.96 2.37 -3.70
C GLU A 363 -22.64 2.19 -2.22
#